data_AF-A0A1I4ZHK3-F1
#
_entry.id   AF-A0A1I4ZHK3-F1
#
_cell.length_a   1.000
_cell.length_b   1.000
_cell.length_c   1.000
_cell.angle_alpha   90.00
_cell.angle_beta   90.00
_cell.angle_gamma   90.00
#
_symmetry.space_group_name_H-M   'P 1'
#
loop_
_entity.id
_entity.type
_entity.pdbx_description
1 polymer ?
#
loop_
_entity_poly.entity_id
_entity_poly.type
_entity_poly.pdbx_seq_one_letter_code
_entity_poly.pdbx_strand_id
1 'polypeptide(L)'
;MKTQIITLFLIIPIPLFSQKTEKDFITDDDGITVEKLNTTLSYDDNYNKDNKIYKIGRRFIYSYYYENHDGKKFLVGKGEPIKQQDYFIHDWKFIPIDSPTEETVKNIILKPVTGNIFKNLLPDYNQTGISYEYVMGNNLSLNSETTGVVENEMNIWLHPPRSNFFEILEINPFPYIKAPYQMGNKWKWKLEIGDGWSDKRWKEWKGGIENSYEYEITDRKNISTKLGNLDCYVITAKATSRIGETGLISYFSPDFGFVKLEYKNIDGTKTVLELEKIE
;
A
#
# COMPACT_ATOMS: atom_id res chain seq x y z
N MET A 1 -24.24 19.75 65.36
CA MET A 1 -24.63 20.35 64.06
C MET A 1 -23.81 19.67 62.97
N LYS A 2 -24.46 18.90 62.09
CA LYS A 2 -23.84 18.24 60.93
C LYS A 2 -24.34 18.96 59.68
N THR A 3 -23.44 19.49 58.85
CA THR A 3 -23.78 20.05 57.52
C THR A 3 -22.54 19.88 56.65
N GLN A 4 -22.41 18.69 56.04
CA GLN A 4 -22.61 18.41 54.60
C GLN A 4 -21.63 19.15 53.68
N ILE A 5 -20.58 18.42 53.30
CA ILE A 5 -19.67 18.75 52.19
C ILE A 5 -20.40 18.37 50.90
N ILE A 6 -20.67 19.35 50.04
CA ILE A 6 -21.20 19.13 48.69
C ILE A 6 -20.02 18.87 47.76
N THR A 7 -19.85 17.62 47.34
CA THR A 7 -18.88 17.25 46.31
C THR A 7 -19.52 17.51 44.94
N LEU A 8 -19.01 18.50 44.22
CA LEU A 8 -19.41 18.82 42.86
C LEU A 8 -18.83 17.75 41.90
N PHE A 9 -19.67 16.85 41.41
CA PHE A 9 -19.29 15.92 40.35
C PHE A 9 -19.24 16.67 39.01
N LEU A 10 -18.03 16.95 38.53
CA LEU A 10 -17.81 17.42 37.17
C LEU A 10 -18.01 16.23 36.22
N ILE A 11 -19.15 16.16 35.55
CA ILE A 11 -19.40 15.17 34.49
C ILE A 11 -18.62 15.66 33.26
N ILE A 12 -17.44 15.08 33.04
CA ILE A 12 -16.70 15.26 31.79
C ILE A 12 -17.51 14.52 30.70
N PRO A 13 -17.96 15.21 29.63
CA PRO A 13 -18.64 14.54 28.54
C PRO A 13 -17.66 13.58 27.86
N ILE A 14 -17.87 12.28 28.05
CA ILE A 14 -17.19 11.26 27.24
C ILE A 14 -17.70 11.45 25.82
N PRO A 15 -16.84 11.69 24.82
CA PRO A 15 -17.28 11.81 23.45
C PRO A 15 -17.91 10.47 23.01
N LEU A 16 -19.20 10.51 22.69
CA LEU A 16 -20.03 9.42 22.15
C LEU A 16 -19.54 8.85 20.80
N PHE A 17 -18.35 9.23 20.34
CA PHE A 17 -17.75 8.75 19.09
C PHE A 17 -17.45 7.24 19.10
N SER A 18 -17.16 6.67 20.28
CA SER A 18 -16.66 5.29 20.38
C SER A 18 -17.69 4.20 20.08
N GLN A 19 -19.01 4.47 20.17
CA GLN A 19 -20.04 3.42 19.96
C GLN A 19 -20.59 3.36 18.54
N LYS A 20 -20.31 4.37 17.70
CA LYS A 20 -20.82 4.43 16.33
C LYS A 20 -19.89 3.69 15.36
N THR A 21 -18.59 3.86 15.53
CA THR A 21 -17.52 3.21 14.76
C THR A 21 -17.61 1.68 14.80
N GLU A 22 -17.77 1.04 15.97
CA GLU A 22 -17.77 -0.44 16.05
C GLU A 22 -18.94 -1.14 15.33
N LYS A 23 -20.03 -0.43 14.98
CA LYS A 23 -21.20 -1.07 14.36
C LYS A 23 -21.06 -1.23 12.85
N ASP A 24 -20.27 -0.36 12.22
CA ASP A 24 -20.19 -0.22 10.77
C ASP A 24 -18.96 -0.93 10.18
N PHE A 25 -18.02 -1.38 11.02
CA PHE A 25 -16.80 -2.08 10.59
C PHE A 25 -16.65 -3.48 11.19
N ILE A 26 -15.89 -4.32 10.50
CA ILE A 26 -15.37 -5.60 10.99
C ILE A 26 -13.86 -5.58 10.88
N THR A 27 -13.16 -6.17 11.84
CA THR A 27 -11.71 -6.39 11.75
C THR A 27 -11.47 -7.84 11.39
N ASP A 28 -10.75 -8.09 10.31
CA ASP A 28 -10.39 -9.45 9.90
C ASP A 28 -9.35 -10.07 10.85
N ASP A 29 -9.09 -11.37 10.65
CA ASP A 29 -8.17 -12.13 11.49
C ASP A 29 -6.72 -11.60 11.43
N ASP A 30 -6.38 -10.87 10.37
CA ASP A 30 -5.06 -10.28 10.19
C ASP A 30 -4.96 -8.87 10.81
N GLY A 31 -6.09 -8.27 11.19
CA GLY A 31 -6.16 -6.99 11.89
C GLY A 31 -6.43 -5.78 10.98
N ILE A 32 -6.88 -5.99 9.73
CA ILE A 32 -7.37 -4.95 8.83
C ILE A 32 -8.85 -4.72 9.13
N THR A 33 -9.22 -3.45 9.29
CA THR A 33 -10.60 -3.04 9.57
C THR A 33 -11.26 -2.58 8.27
N VAL A 34 -12.34 -3.26 7.88
CA VAL A 34 -13.11 -3.04 6.65
C VAL A 34 -14.57 -2.76 6.96
N GLU A 35 -15.31 -2.20 6.01
CA GLU A 35 -16.73 -1.93 6.15
C GLU A 35 -17.51 -3.25 6.28
N LYS A 36 -18.50 -3.25 7.16
CA LYS A 36 -19.43 -4.35 7.26
C LYS A 36 -20.39 -4.30 6.06
N LEU A 37 -20.42 -5.38 5.29
CA LEU A 37 -21.29 -5.48 4.12
C LEU A 37 -22.76 -5.15 4.45
N ASN A 38 -23.28 -4.13 3.78
CA ASN A 38 -24.70 -3.82 3.72
C ASN A 38 -25.24 -4.27 2.36
N THR A 39 -26.02 -5.35 2.36
CA THR A 39 -26.58 -5.97 1.15
C THR A 39 -27.62 -5.11 0.43
N THR A 40 -28.06 -4.01 1.02
CA THR A 40 -28.97 -3.04 0.38
C THR A 40 -28.23 -1.97 -0.44
N LEU A 41 -26.92 -1.85 -0.24
CA LEU A 41 -26.07 -0.89 -0.94
C LEU A 41 -25.38 -1.54 -2.14
N SER A 42 -25.00 -0.70 -3.11
CA SER A 42 -24.11 -1.13 -4.19
C SER A 42 -22.71 -1.47 -3.64
N TYR A 43 -21.89 -2.12 -4.46
CA TYR A 43 -20.49 -2.39 -4.08
C TYR A 43 -19.73 -1.09 -3.76
N ASP A 44 -19.86 -0.09 -4.63
CA ASP A 44 -19.18 1.19 -4.48
C ASP A 44 -19.70 1.97 -3.28
N ASP A 45 -21.00 1.87 -2.96
CA ASP A 45 -21.56 2.47 -1.75
C ASP A 45 -21.06 1.81 -0.47
N ASN A 46 -20.70 0.53 -0.51
CA ASN A 46 -20.13 -0.18 0.64
C ASN A 46 -18.66 0.17 0.85
N TYR A 47 -17.85 0.19 -0.20
CA TYR A 47 -16.38 0.14 -0.05
C TYR A 47 -15.63 1.32 -0.66
N ASN A 48 -16.27 2.19 -1.45
CA ASN A 48 -15.59 3.29 -2.15
C ASN A 48 -16.05 4.69 -1.68
N LYS A 49 -17.19 4.76 -0.99
CA LYS A 49 -17.91 6.01 -0.73
C LYS A 49 -17.29 6.86 0.37
N ASP A 50 -16.73 6.22 1.38
CA ASP A 50 -16.10 6.86 2.53
C ASP A 50 -14.60 7.12 2.33
N ASN A 51 -13.99 6.59 1.26
CA ASN A 51 -12.66 6.99 0.81
C ASN A 51 -12.55 8.50 0.69
N LYS A 52 -11.50 9.08 1.28
CA LYS A 52 -11.18 10.52 1.20
C LYS A 52 -10.09 10.77 0.16
N ILE A 53 -9.13 9.85 0.06
CA ILE A 53 -7.91 9.94 -0.71
C ILE A 53 -8.09 9.18 -2.03
N TYR A 54 -8.25 7.86 -1.98
CA TYR A 54 -8.31 6.95 -3.13
C TYR A 54 -9.73 6.89 -3.71
N LYS A 55 -10.19 8.04 -4.23
CA LYS A 55 -11.50 8.19 -4.87
C LYS A 55 -11.47 7.83 -6.34
N ILE A 56 -12.58 7.24 -6.82
CA ILE A 56 -12.83 7.02 -8.25
C ILE A 56 -12.63 8.32 -9.04
N GLY A 57 -11.95 8.22 -10.18
CA GLY A 57 -11.62 9.35 -11.05
C GLY A 57 -10.28 10.01 -10.75
N ARG A 58 -9.65 9.73 -9.60
CA ARG A 58 -8.28 10.20 -9.30
C ARG A 58 -7.23 9.30 -9.92
N ARG A 59 -6.09 9.90 -10.26
CA ARG A 59 -4.88 9.18 -10.71
C ARG A 59 -3.69 9.62 -9.87
N PHE A 60 -3.00 8.66 -9.27
CA PHE A 60 -1.82 8.92 -8.46
C PHE A 60 -0.60 8.46 -9.25
N ILE A 61 0.29 9.40 -9.55
CA ILE A 61 1.40 9.15 -10.47
C ILE A 61 2.67 9.15 -9.64
N TYR A 62 3.29 7.97 -9.53
CA TYR A 62 4.51 7.75 -8.76
C TYR A 62 5.72 7.68 -9.68
N SER A 63 6.79 8.37 -9.31
CA SER A 63 8.13 8.03 -9.75
C SER A 63 8.68 6.93 -8.85
N TYR A 64 9.73 6.25 -9.32
CA TYR A 64 10.39 5.23 -8.52
C TYR A 64 11.85 5.07 -8.91
N TYR A 65 12.59 4.35 -8.07
CA TYR A 65 13.86 3.74 -8.45
C TYR A 65 14.14 2.48 -7.62
N TYR A 66 14.88 1.56 -8.22
CA TYR A 66 15.58 0.49 -7.51
C TYR A 66 17.02 0.91 -7.26
N GLU A 67 17.59 0.58 -6.11
CA GLU A 67 18.98 0.85 -5.74
C GLU A 67 19.64 -0.47 -5.30
N ASN A 68 20.71 -0.82 -6.00
CA ASN A 68 21.47 -2.05 -5.74
C ASN A 68 22.42 -1.89 -4.53
N HIS A 69 23.16 -2.95 -4.20
CA HIS A 69 24.14 -2.93 -3.10
C HIS A 69 25.29 -1.93 -3.27
N ASP A 70 25.58 -1.50 -4.50
CA ASP A 70 26.61 -0.49 -4.79
C ASP A 70 26.07 0.95 -4.71
N GLY A 71 24.78 1.13 -4.37
CA GLY A 71 24.11 2.43 -4.40
C GLY A 71 23.78 2.93 -5.81
N LYS A 72 23.93 2.09 -6.85
CA LYS A 72 23.55 2.44 -8.22
C LYS A 72 22.04 2.32 -8.38
N LYS A 73 21.46 3.30 -9.07
CA LYS A 73 20.01 3.42 -9.25
C LYS A 73 19.57 3.01 -10.64
N PHE A 74 18.46 2.28 -10.68
CA PHE A 74 17.90 1.72 -11.90
C PHE A 74 16.38 1.93 -11.97
N LEU A 75 15.89 1.89 -13.19
CA LEU A 75 14.49 1.73 -13.56
C LEU A 75 14.29 0.35 -14.18
N VAL A 76 13.04 -0.04 -14.33
CA VAL A 76 12.62 -1.24 -15.05
C VAL A 76 12.29 -0.85 -16.49
N GLY A 77 12.76 -1.64 -17.44
CA GLY A 77 12.40 -1.52 -18.85
C GLY A 77 12.00 -2.85 -19.44
N LYS A 78 11.47 -2.80 -20.66
CA LYS A 78 11.07 -3.99 -21.43
C LYS A 78 12.26 -4.91 -21.67
N GLY A 79 12.11 -6.17 -21.27
CA GLY A 79 13.09 -7.23 -21.43
C GLY A 79 12.87 -8.05 -22.70
N GLU A 80 13.57 -9.18 -22.75
CA GLU A 80 13.52 -10.10 -23.89
C GLU A 80 12.11 -10.69 -24.08
N PRO A 81 11.69 -10.92 -25.33
CA PRO A 81 10.41 -11.56 -25.61
C PRO A 81 10.41 -13.02 -25.15
N ILE A 82 9.34 -13.44 -24.48
CA ILE A 82 9.07 -14.81 -24.07
C ILE A 82 7.88 -15.32 -24.89
N LYS A 83 8.08 -16.40 -25.64
CA LYS A 83 7.01 -17.01 -26.42
C LYS A 83 6.03 -17.76 -25.51
N GLN A 84 4.76 -17.38 -25.53
CA GLN A 84 3.67 -18.12 -24.91
C GLN A 84 2.66 -18.56 -25.97
N GLN A 85 2.63 -19.86 -26.28
CA GLN A 85 1.74 -20.43 -27.31
C GLN A 85 1.79 -19.61 -28.62
N ASP A 86 0.75 -18.82 -28.89
CA ASP A 86 0.53 -18.03 -30.10
C ASP A 86 0.86 -16.54 -29.98
N TYR A 87 1.36 -16.09 -28.82
CA TYR A 87 1.75 -14.69 -28.59
C TYR A 87 3.08 -14.56 -27.85
N PHE A 88 3.61 -13.35 -27.79
CA PHE A 88 4.81 -13.03 -27.03
C PHE A 88 4.43 -12.13 -25.85
N ILE A 89 4.93 -12.49 -24.68
CA ILE A 89 5.05 -11.55 -23.55
C ILE A 89 6.49 -11.05 -23.49
N HIS A 90 6.78 -10.07 -22.65
CA HIS A 90 8.14 -9.60 -22.42
C HIS A 90 8.52 -9.81 -20.96
N ASP A 91 9.75 -10.26 -20.72
CA ASP A 91 10.37 -10.13 -19.40
C ASP A 91 10.66 -8.64 -19.10
N TRP A 92 11.39 -8.37 -18.04
CA TRP A 92 11.87 -7.05 -17.68
C TRP A 92 13.39 -7.03 -17.47
N LYS A 93 13.98 -5.84 -17.55
CA LYS A 93 15.41 -5.62 -17.28
C LYS A 93 15.65 -4.32 -16.53
N PHE A 94 16.75 -4.25 -15.79
CA PHE A 94 17.20 -3.00 -15.18
C PHE A 94 17.85 -2.07 -16.21
N ILE A 95 17.50 -0.80 -16.15
CA ILE A 95 18.03 0.30 -16.96
C ILE A 95 18.63 1.33 -16.02
N PRO A 96 19.90 1.76 -16.18
CA PRO A 96 20.47 2.83 -15.37
C PRO A 96 19.57 4.08 -15.38
N ILE A 97 19.36 4.68 -14.20
CA ILE A 97 18.39 5.79 -14.05
C ILE A 97 18.74 7.02 -14.89
N ASP A 98 20.03 7.20 -15.19
CA ASP A 98 20.60 8.31 -15.98
C ASP A 98 20.54 8.05 -17.50
N SER A 99 20.22 6.83 -17.92
CA SER A 99 20.24 6.40 -19.33
C SER A 99 18.92 5.72 -19.75
N PRO A 100 17.75 6.34 -19.52
CA PRO A 100 16.47 5.73 -19.86
C PRO A 100 16.22 5.71 -21.37
N THR A 101 15.48 4.70 -21.81
CA THR A 101 14.99 4.55 -23.19
C THR A 101 13.49 4.81 -23.28
N GLU A 102 12.95 4.84 -24.50
CA GLU A 102 11.50 4.91 -24.74
C GLU A 102 10.73 3.71 -24.15
N GLU A 103 11.38 2.55 -24.01
CA GLU A 103 10.81 1.33 -23.42
C GLU A 103 11.17 1.17 -21.92
N THR A 104 11.60 2.25 -21.27
CA THR A 104 11.84 2.30 -19.82
C THR A 104 10.59 2.81 -19.10
N VAL A 105 10.11 2.07 -18.09
CA VAL A 105 8.99 2.47 -17.22
C VAL A 105 9.40 3.70 -16.42
N LYS A 106 8.70 4.81 -16.65
CA LYS A 106 8.97 6.11 -16.02
C LYS A 106 8.11 6.34 -14.80
N ASN A 107 6.86 5.92 -14.86
CA ASN A 107 5.90 6.16 -13.81
C ASN A 107 5.05 4.92 -13.56
N ILE A 108 4.62 4.77 -12.31
CA ILE A 108 3.58 3.83 -11.91
C ILE A 108 2.34 4.66 -11.62
N ILE A 109 1.23 4.36 -12.28
CA ILE A 109 -0.02 5.09 -12.09
C ILE A 109 -1.01 4.20 -11.34
N LEU A 110 -1.42 4.64 -10.14
CA LEU A 110 -2.48 4.02 -9.36
C LEU A 110 -3.81 4.70 -9.67
N LYS A 111 -4.86 3.91 -9.95
CA LYS A 111 -6.23 4.41 -10.18
C LYS A 111 -7.25 3.59 -9.40
N PRO A 112 -8.07 4.21 -8.54
CA PRO A 112 -9.25 3.56 -7.99
C PRO A 112 -10.27 3.25 -9.09
N VAL A 113 -10.89 2.06 -9.02
CA VAL A 113 -11.85 1.55 -10.02
C VAL A 113 -13.16 1.09 -9.38
N THR A 114 -14.24 1.16 -10.14
CA THR A 114 -15.59 0.87 -9.67
C THR A 114 -15.90 -0.63 -9.64
N GLY A 115 -16.71 -1.04 -8.68
CA GLY A 115 -17.24 -2.40 -8.55
C GLY A 115 -16.24 -3.42 -8.03
N ASN A 116 -16.72 -4.64 -7.83
CA ASN A 116 -15.88 -5.77 -7.43
C ASN A 116 -15.06 -6.26 -8.64
N ILE A 117 -13.80 -5.86 -8.71
CA ILE A 117 -12.84 -6.28 -9.74
C ILE A 117 -12.59 -7.79 -9.79
N PHE A 118 -12.92 -8.52 -8.71
CA PHE A 118 -12.78 -9.96 -8.59
C PHE A 118 -14.12 -10.68 -8.49
N LYS A 119 -15.24 -10.07 -8.90
CA LYS A 119 -16.60 -10.62 -8.70
C LYS A 119 -16.76 -12.10 -9.08
N ASN A 120 -16.10 -12.55 -10.12
CA ASN A 120 -16.20 -13.93 -10.62
C ASN A 120 -15.32 -14.94 -9.85
N LEU A 121 -14.29 -14.46 -9.15
CA LEU A 121 -13.32 -15.28 -8.40
C LEU A 121 -13.55 -15.18 -6.88
N LEU A 122 -13.87 -13.98 -6.40
CA LEU A 122 -14.09 -13.64 -5.00
C LEU A 122 -15.29 -12.66 -4.89
N PRO A 123 -16.53 -13.18 -4.90
CA PRO A 123 -17.74 -12.35 -4.81
C PRO A 123 -17.79 -11.46 -3.55
N ASP A 124 -17.21 -11.96 -2.45
CA ASP A 124 -17.20 -11.31 -1.13
C ASP A 124 -15.98 -10.37 -0.92
N TYR A 125 -15.27 -10.03 -2.00
CA TYR A 125 -14.16 -9.07 -1.94
C TYR A 125 -14.61 -7.73 -1.34
N ASN A 126 -13.90 -7.21 -0.35
CA ASN A 126 -14.37 -6.15 0.55
C ASN A 126 -13.45 -4.92 0.56
N GLN A 127 -12.88 -4.59 -0.60
CA GLN A 127 -11.90 -3.52 -0.74
C GLN A 127 -12.26 -2.64 -1.93
N THR A 128 -11.87 -1.37 -1.89
CA THR A 128 -11.87 -0.55 -3.11
C THR A 128 -10.92 -1.18 -4.12
N GLY A 129 -11.42 -1.49 -5.31
CA GLY A 129 -10.57 -1.93 -6.42
C GLY A 129 -9.63 -0.80 -6.83
N ILE A 130 -8.37 -1.14 -7.10
CA ILE A 130 -7.38 -0.25 -7.71
C ILE A 130 -6.70 -0.95 -8.89
N SER A 131 -6.21 -0.16 -9.84
CA SER A 131 -5.29 -0.63 -10.88
C SER A 131 -3.94 0.08 -10.79
N TYR A 132 -2.88 -0.64 -11.12
CA TYR A 132 -1.56 -0.08 -11.39
C TYR A 132 -1.24 -0.18 -12.89
N GLU A 133 -0.71 0.89 -13.47
CA GLU A 133 -0.19 0.94 -14.84
C GLU A 133 1.29 1.33 -14.84
N TYR A 134 2.11 0.55 -15.54
CA TYR A 134 3.57 0.74 -15.60
C TYR A 134 3.95 1.44 -16.90
N VAL A 135 3.88 2.77 -16.90
CA VAL A 135 3.93 3.59 -18.12
C VAL A 135 5.38 3.84 -18.56
N MET A 136 5.70 3.43 -19.78
CA MET A 136 7.00 3.64 -20.43
C MET A 136 7.15 5.03 -21.04
N GLY A 137 8.39 5.40 -21.42
CA GLY A 137 8.70 6.69 -22.04
C GLY A 137 7.95 6.97 -23.35
N ASN A 138 7.53 5.94 -24.07
CA ASN A 138 6.66 6.06 -25.25
C ASN A 138 5.14 6.14 -24.93
N ASN A 139 4.77 6.30 -23.65
CA ASN A 139 3.39 6.32 -23.15
C ASN A 139 2.58 5.02 -23.33
N LEU A 140 3.23 3.91 -23.69
CA LEU A 140 2.62 2.59 -23.63
C LEU A 140 2.87 1.97 -22.25
N SER A 141 1.98 1.09 -21.81
CA SER A 141 2.17 0.32 -20.58
C SER A 141 3.05 -0.90 -20.85
N LEU A 142 4.09 -1.10 -20.03
CA LEU A 142 4.82 -2.36 -20.00
C LEU A 142 3.92 -3.49 -19.48
N ASN A 143 3.13 -3.18 -18.45
CA ASN A 143 2.18 -4.09 -17.83
C ASN A 143 1.09 -3.28 -17.09
N SER A 144 0.09 -3.99 -16.58
CA SER A 144 -0.92 -3.46 -15.66
C SER A 144 -1.46 -4.56 -14.77
N GLU A 145 -1.91 -4.22 -13.58
CA GLU A 145 -2.56 -5.15 -12.66
C GLU A 145 -3.73 -4.49 -11.93
N THR A 146 -4.61 -5.31 -11.36
CA THR A 146 -5.70 -4.88 -10.49
C THR A 146 -5.58 -5.53 -9.12
N THR A 147 -5.82 -4.77 -8.06
CA THR A 147 -5.74 -5.19 -6.67
C THR A 147 -6.59 -4.28 -5.79
N GLY A 148 -6.33 -4.13 -4.49
CA GLY A 148 -7.17 -3.37 -3.59
C GLY A 148 -6.50 -2.31 -2.75
N VAL A 149 -7.35 -1.45 -2.21
CA VAL A 149 -7.07 -0.59 -1.07
C VAL A 149 -8.25 -0.65 -0.11
N VAL A 150 -7.96 -0.65 1.18
CA VAL A 150 -8.94 -0.37 2.23
C VAL A 150 -8.64 1.04 2.70
N GLU A 151 -9.61 1.94 2.61
CA GLU A 151 -9.53 3.28 3.17
C GLU A 151 -10.82 3.61 3.90
N ASN A 152 -10.74 3.80 5.22
CA ASN A 152 -11.85 4.26 6.03
C ASN A 152 -11.35 5.05 7.25
N GLU A 153 -12.25 5.38 8.16
CA GLU A 153 -11.88 6.13 9.36
C GLU A 153 -11.00 5.36 10.34
N MET A 154 -10.92 4.03 10.23
CA MET A 154 -10.16 3.16 11.12
C MET A 154 -8.75 2.92 10.60
N ASN A 155 -8.57 2.79 9.29
CA ASN A 155 -7.26 2.55 8.69
C ASN A 155 -7.19 2.83 7.19
N ILE A 156 -5.94 2.88 6.70
CA ILE A 156 -5.63 2.82 5.28
C ILE A 156 -4.59 1.72 5.06
N TRP A 157 -4.96 0.71 4.28
CA TRP A 157 -4.11 -0.41 3.88
C TRP A 157 -4.13 -0.53 2.36
N LEU A 158 -2.96 -0.39 1.73
CA LEU A 158 -2.82 -0.33 0.27
C LEU A 158 -1.96 -1.49 -0.21
N HIS A 159 -2.47 -2.30 -1.14
CA HIS A 159 -1.61 -3.27 -1.82
C HIS A 159 -0.51 -2.56 -2.62
N PRO A 160 0.76 -2.98 -2.52
CA PRO A 160 1.84 -2.42 -3.34
C PRO A 160 1.68 -2.83 -4.82
N PRO A 161 2.35 -2.13 -5.75
CA PRO A 161 2.52 -2.62 -7.11
C PRO A 161 3.32 -3.93 -7.09
N ARG A 162 2.93 -4.92 -7.91
CA ARG A 162 3.41 -6.30 -7.85
C ARG A 162 3.57 -6.96 -9.22
N SER A 163 3.69 -6.19 -10.30
CA SER A 163 3.99 -6.74 -11.63
C SER A 163 5.47 -6.61 -11.97
N ASN A 164 6.00 -7.57 -12.73
CA ASN A 164 7.39 -7.56 -13.20
C ASN A 164 8.37 -7.51 -12.01
N PHE A 165 9.32 -6.56 -11.99
CA PHE A 165 10.27 -6.42 -10.88
C PHE A 165 9.57 -6.21 -9.52
N PHE A 166 8.39 -5.59 -9.51
CA PHE A 166 7.71 -5.23 -8.28
C PHE A 166 7.07 -6.42 -7.57
N GLU A 167 7.06 -7.61 -8.16
CA GLU A 167 6.68 -8.87 -7.49
C GLU A 167 7.42 -9.09 -6.16
N ILE A 168 8.66 -8.59 -6.07
CA ILE A 168 9.45 -8.61 -4.83
C ILE A 168 8.75 -7.92 -3.65
N LEU A 169 7.89 -6.93 -3.91
CA LEU A 169 7.18 -6.14 -2.89
C LEU A 169 6.06 -6.92 -2.20
N GLU A 170 5.66 -8.09 -2.70
CA GLU A 170 4.72 -8.98 -1.97
C GLU A 170 5.32 -9.44 -0.63
N ILE A 171 6.64 -9.62 -0.58
CA ILE A 171 7.37 -10.09 0.61
C ILE A 171 7.68 -8.92 1.56
N ASN A 172 7.43 -7.68 1.15
CA ASN A 172 7.62 -6.49 1.95
C ASN A 172 6.37 -6.17 2.79
N PRO A 173 6.52 -5.40 3.90
CA PRO A 173 5.35 -4.82 4.55
C PRO A 173 4.58 -3.96 3.55
N PHE A 174 3.24 -4.04 3.59
CA PHE A 174 2.40 -3.20 2.74
C PHE A 174 2.25 -1.81 3.35
N PRO A 175 2.04 -0.76 2.53
CA PRO A 175 1.68 0.55 3.04
C PRO A 175 0.41 0.47 3.90
N TYR A 176 0.58 0.64 5.22
CA TYR A 176 -0.48 0.49 6.20
C TYR A 176 -0.35 1.56 7.28
N ILE A 177 -1.46 2.20 7.66
CA ILE A 177 -1.56 3.10 8.81
C ILE A 177 -2.92 2.93 9.50
N LYS A 178 -2.92 2.85 10.84
CA LYS A 178 -4.15 2.74 11.65
C LYS A 178 -4.43 3.99 12.47
N ALA A 179 -5.70 4.38 12.53
CA ALA A 179 -6.17 5.41 13.43
C ALA A 179 -6.14 4.91 14.89
N PRO A 180 -5.98 5.81 15.88
CA PRO A 180 -5.66 7.23 15.71
C PRO A 180 -4.22 7.43 15.21
N TYR A 181 -4.01 8.42 14.32
CA TYR A 181 -2.68 8.76 13.80
C TYR A 181 -1.87 9.53 14.84
N GLN A 182 -1.28 8.78 15.77
CA GLN A 182 -0.52 9.28 16.90
C GLN A 182 0.86 8.63 16.94
N MET A 183 1.89 9.42 17.27
CA MET A 183 3.24 8.90 17.45
C MET A 183 3.27 7.80 18.52
N GLY A 184 4.04 6.74 18.26
CA GLY A 184 4.15 5.56 19.10
C GLY A 184 3.00 4.56 18.96
N ASN A 185 1.98 4.84 18.12
CA ASN A 185 0.94 3.86 17.83
C ASN A 185 1.55 2.65 17.10
N LYS A 186 1.20 1.43 17.55
CA LYS A 186 1.79 0.16 17.09
C LYS A 186 0.70 -0.84 16.77
N TRP A 187 0.90 -1.60 15.70
CA TRP A 187 0.04 -2.71 15.35
C TRP A 187 0.84 -3.81 14.64
N LYS A 188 0.23 -4.98 14.56
CA LYS A 188 0.77 -6.14 13.86
C LYS A 188 -0.17 -6.54 12.75
N TRP A 189 0.38 -7.24 11.76
CA TRP A 189 -0.35 -7.83 10.65
C TRP A 189 0.40 -9.10 10.23
N LYS A 190 -0.27 -10.00 9.50
CA LYS A 190 0.35 -11.19 8.94
C LYS A 190 -0.13 -11.39 7.50
N LEU A 191 0.70 -12.07 6.71
CA LEU A 191 0.32 -12.50 5.36
C LEU A 191 0.94 -13.85 5.06
N GLU A 192 0.12 -14.79 4.59
CA GLU A 192 0.60 -16.01 3.96
C GLU A 192 0.95 -15.77 2.49
N ILE A 193 2.15 -16.18 2.08
CA ILE A 193 2.68 -15.94 0.74
C ILE A 193 3.12 -17.28 0.15
N GLY A 194 2.58 -17.63 -1.01
CA GLY A 194 2.97 -18.82 -1.77
C GLY A 194 4.31 -18.65 -2.49
N ASP A 195 4.94 -19.77 -2.86
CA ASP A 195 6.18 -19.79 -3.63
C ASP A 195 6.01 -19.39 -5.11
N GLY A 196 4.81 -19.00 -5.53
CA GLY A 196 4.59 -18.32 -6.82
C GLY A 196 5.29 -16.95 -6.91
N TRP A 197 5.63 -16.34 -5.77
CA TRP A 197 6.38 -15.08 -5.67
C TRP A 197 7.91 -15.27 -5.55
N SER A 198 8.36 -16.53 -5.61
CA SER A 198 9.77 -16.90 -5.57
C SER A 198 10.44 -16.63 -6.90
N ASP A 199 11.56 -15.91 -6.90
CA ASP A 199 12.34 -15.64 -8.10
C ASP A 199 13.85 -15.64 -7.79
N LYS A 200 14.63 -16.30 -8.65
CA LYS A 200 16.10 -16.37 -8.58
C LYS A 200 16.79 -15.01 -8.59
N ARG A 201 16.14 -13.96 -9.08
CA ARG A 201 16.66 -12.58 -9.15
C ARG A 201 16.72 -11.92 -7.78
N TRP A 202 15.87 -12.32 -6.81
CA TRP A 202 15.89 -11.79 -5.45
C TRP A 202 16.01 -12.87 -4.38
N LYS A 203 15.13 -13.87 -4.39
CA LYS A 203 15.13 -14.95 -3.40
C LYS A 203 14.27 -16.11 -3.87
N GLU A 204 14.85 -17.31 -3.87
CA GLU A 204 14.09 -18.54 -4.08
C GLU A 204 13.67 -19.21 -2.79
N TRP A 205 12.44 -19.74 -2.76
CA TRP A 205 11.96 -20.66 -1.74
C TRP A 205 10.92 -21.64 -2.31
N LYS A 206 10.45 -22.57 -1.48
CA LYS A 206 9.40 -23.55 -1.81
C LYS A 206 8.34 -23.59 -0.74
N GLY A 207 7.09 -23.80 -1.16
CA GLY A 207 5.89 -23.82 -0.30
C GLY A 207 5.54 -22.44 0.28
N GLY A 208 4.50 -22.41 1.11
CA GLY A 208 4.06 -21.18 1.79
C GLY A 208 5.09 -20.64 2.80
N ILE A 209 5.06 -19.33 3.01
CA ILE A 209 5.68 -18.64 4.13
C ILE A 209 4.61 -17.79 4.84
N GLU A 210 4.73 -17.64 6.15
CA GLU A 210 3.99 -16.61 6.89
C GLU A 210 4.95 -15.44 7.13
N ASN A 211 4.60 -14.26 6.66
CA ASN A 211 5.28 -13.03 7.02
C ASN A 211 4.57 -12.39 8.21
N SER A 212 5.30 -12.19 9.32
CA SER A 212 4.82 -11.42 10.46
C SER A 212 5.32 -9.98 10.37
N TYR A 213 4.41 -9.02 10.44
CA TYR A 213 4.70 -7.60 10.31
C TYR A 213 4.49 -6.85 11.63
N GLU A 214 5.39 -5.91 11.90
CA GLU A 214 5.28 -4.97 13.01
C GLU A 214 5.39 -3.55 12.49
N TYR A 215 4.41 -2.71 12.84
CA TYR A 215 4.32 -1.31 12.40
C TYR A 215 4.37 -0.36 13.59
N GLU A 216 4.93 0.84 13.38
CA GLU A 216 4.93 1.93 14.33
C GLU A 216 4.87 3.28 13.61
N ILE A 217 4.00 4.18 14.06
CA ILE A 217 4.10 5.61 13.71
C ILE A 217 5.26 6.19 14.52
N THR A 218 6.40 6.41 13.89
CA THR A 218 7.64 6.79 14.58
C THR A 218 7.88 8.29 14.61
N ASP A 219 7.30 9.03 13.66
CA ASP A 219 7.57 10.44 13.51
C ASP A 219 6.40 11.17 12.84
N ARG A 220 6.40 12.50 12.95
CA ARG A 220 5.56 13.41 12.17
C ARG A 220 6.42 14.57 11.73
N LYS A 221 6.63 14.71 10.42
CA LYS A 221 7.50 15.75 9.88
C LYS A 221 7.01 16.29 8.55
N ASN A 222 7.41 17.53 8.29
CA ASN A 222 7.22 18.15 6.99
C ASN A 222 8.30 17.64 6.02
N ILE A 223 7.90 17.12 4.87
CA ILE A 223 8.80 16.65 3.81
C ILE A 223 8.58 17.46 2.53
N SER A 224 9.68 17.81 1.87
CA SER A 224 9.63 18.42 0.53
C SER A 224 9.33 17.34 -0.50
N THR A 225 8.28 17.54 -1.28
CA THR A 225 7.85 16.65 -2.37
C THR A 225 7.58 17.47 -3.63
N LYS A 226 7.28 16.83 -4.75
CA LYS A 226 6.85 17.54 -5.98
C LYS A 226 5.46 18.17 -5.87
N LEU A 227 4.67 17.72 -4.91
CA LEU A 227 3.39 18.34 -4.52
C LEU A 227 3.57 19.54 -3.58
N GLY A 228 4.80 19.87 -3.21
CA GLY A 228 5.15 20.89 -2.22
C GLY A 228 5.55 20.29 -0.88
N ASN A 229 5.54 21.12 0.15
CA ASN A 229 5.92 20.73 1.51
C ASN A 229 4.72 20.10 2.23
N LEU A 230 4.79 18.81 2.52
CA LEU A 230 3.67 18.05 3.09
C LEU A 230 3.96 17.64 4.53
N ASP A 231 3.01 17.87 5.44
CA ASP A 231 3.04 17.30 6.78
C ASP A 231 2.66 15.82 6.71
N CYS A 232 3.57 14.96 7.15
CA CYS A 232 3.47 13.52 6.98
C CYS A 232 3.72 12.79 8.30
N TYR A 233 2.90 11.76 8.54
CA TYR A 233 3.22 10.70 9.49
C TYR A 233 4.24 9.76 8.85
N VAL A 234 5.27 9.41 9.62
CA VAL A 234 6.26 8.41 9.21
C VAL A 234 5.93 7.10 9.92
N ILE A 235 5.75 6.05 9.12
CA ILE A 235 5.46 4.71 9.61
C ILE A 235 6.64 3.83 9.26
N THR A 236 7.24 3.20 10.27
CA THR A 236 8.25 2.16 10.05
C THR A 236 7.60 0.80 10.21
N ALA A 237 7.88 -0.09 9.26
CA ALA A 237 7.39 -1.45 9.26
C ALA A 237 8.55 -2.43 9.05
N LYS A 238 8.50 -3.54 9.78
CA LYS A 238 9.41 -4.68 9.62
C LYS A 238 8.61 -5.93 9.33
N ALA A 239 9.05 -6.73 8.37
CA ALA A 239 8.57 -8.09 8.16
C ALA A 239 9.63 -9.11 8.56
N THR A 240 9.20 -10.21 9.14
CA THR A 240 10.05 -11.38 9.43
C THR A 240 9.35 -12.65 9.00
N SER A 241 10.10 -13.54 8.34
CA SER A 241 9.68 -14.90 8.04
C SER A 241 10.88 -15.84 8.00
N ARG A 242 10.64 -17.12 7.70
CA ARG A 242 11.72 -18.13 7.61
C ARG A 242 12.73 -17.87 6.48
N ILE A 243 12.41 -16.98 5.52
CA ILE A 243 13.30 -16.69 4.39
C ILE A 243 14.14 -15.42 4.58
N GLY A 244 13.85 -14.61 5.60
CA GLY A 244 14.61 -13.41 5.93
C GLY A 244 13.74 -12.29 6.51
N GLU A 245 14.28 -11.08 6.45
CA GLU A 245 13.62 -9.86 6.93
C GLU A 245 13.54 -8.82 5.81
N THR A 246 12.42 -8.11 5.74
CA THR A 246 12.21 -6.97 4.86
C THR A 246 11.71 -5.78 5.68
N GLY A 247 11.65 -4.60 5.06
CA GLY A 247 11.16 -3.41 5.74
C GLY A 247 10.53 -2.40 4.81
N LEU A 248 9.79 -1.46 5.39
CA LEU A 248 9.19 -0.33 4.71
C LEU A 248 9.20 0.89 5.63
N ILE A 249 9.61 2.04 5.11
CA ILE A 249 9.32 3.35 5.70
C ILE A 249 8.30 4.05 4.80
N SER A 250 7.11 4.28 5.31
CA SER A 250 6.03 4.97 4.61
C SER A 250 5.86 6.38 5.12
N TYR A 251 5.64 7.32 4.21
CA TYR A 251 5.30 8.71 4.51
C TYR A 251 3.86 8.94 4.09
N PHE A 252 3.00 9.17 5.07
CA PHE A 252 1.57 9.29 4.88
C PHE A 252 1.10 10.72 5.15
N SER A 253 0.46 11.33 4.16
CA SER A 253 -0.26 12.59 4.29
C SER A 253 -1.77 12.33 4.36
N PRO A 254 -2.51 12.88 5.34
CA PRO A 254 -3.97 12.74 5.40
C PRO A 254 -4.72 13.23 4.15
N ASP A 255 -4.11 14.13 3.37
CA ASP A 255 -4.74 14.71 2.17
C ASP A 255 -4.35 13.98 0.87
N PHE A 256 -3.15 13.38 0.83
CA PHE A 256 -2.54 12.83 -0.38
C PHE A 256 -2.26 11.32 -0.34
N GLY A 257 -2.44 10.67 0.82
CA GLY A 257 -2.17 9.25 1.00
C GLY A 257 -0.70 8.95 1.24
N PHE A 258 -0.25 7.78 0.79
CA PHE A 258 1.16 7.43 0.86
C PHE A 258 1.94 8.19 -0.22
N VAL A 259 2.68 9.21 0.20
CA VAL A 259 3.41 10.10 -0.72
C VAL A 259 4.84 9.65 -0.97
N LYS A 260 5.39 8.79 -0.11
CA LYS A 260 6.69 8.17 -0.32
C LYS A 260 6.76 6.82 0.39
N LEU A 261 7.36 5.84 -0.27
CA LEU A 261 7.54 4.48 0.23
C LEU A 261 9.01 4.09 0.03
N GLU A 262 9.70 3.73 1.10
CA GLU A 262 11.10 3.30 1.06
C GLU A 262 11.22 1.86 1.56
N TYR A 263 11.33 0.92 0.62
CA TYR A 263 11.41 -0.51 0.89
C TYR A 263 12.86 -0.95 1.09
N LYS A 264 13.07 -1.82 2.08
CA LYS A 264 14.24 -2.69 2.18
C LYS A 264 13.84 -4.08 1.72
N ASN A 265 14.33 -4.50 0.56
CA ASN A 265 13.94 -5.74 -0.09
C ASN A 265 14.61 -6.96 0.56
N ILE A 266 14.10 -8.16 0.25
CA ILE A 266 14.55 -9.43 0.85
C ILE A 266 16.00 -9.79 0.53
N ASP A 267 16.52 -9.31 -0.60
CA ASP A 267 17.91 -9.47 -1.02
C ASP A 267 18.84 -8.41 -0.41
N GLY A 268 18.29 -7.44 0.35
CA GLY A 268 19.04 -6.34 0.97
C GLY A 268 19.16 -5.09 0.10
N THR A 269 18.53 -5.06 -1.07
CA THR A 269 18.46 -3.89 -1.95
C THR A 269 17.36 -2.92 -1.51
N LYS A 270 17.23 -1.76 -2.19
CA LYS A 270 16.23 -0.74 -1.87
C LYS A 270 15.33 -0.45 -3.06
N THR A 271 14.04 -0.29 -2.82
CA THR A 271 13.07 0.24 -3.79
C THR A 271 12.40 1.47 -3.21
N VAL A 272 12.34 2.57 -3.95
CA VAL A 272 11.67 3.80 -3.52
C VAL A 272 10.60 4.18 -4.51
N LEU A 273 9.41 4.51 -4.02
CA LEU A 273 8.33 5.13 -4.79
C LEU A 273 8.02 6.49 -4.16
N GLU A 274 7.80 7.51 -4.99
CA GLU A 274 7.45 8.86 -4.53
C GLU A 274 6.32 9.44 -5.39
N LEU A 275 5.30 9.99 -4.75
CA LEU A 275 4.14 10.57 -5.39
C LEU A 275 4.53 11.91 -6.03
N GLU A 276 4.34 12.00 -7.33
CA GLU A 276 4.75 13.14 -8.13
C GLU A 276 3.61 14.13 -8.32
N LYS A 277 2.43 13.59 -8.60
CA LYS A 277 1.21 14.35 -8.86
C LYS A 277 -0.04 13.50 -8.65
N ILE A 278 -1.15 14.19 -8.40
CA ILE A 278 -2.50 13.63 -8.45
C ILE A 278 -3.26 14.39 -9.55
N GLU A 279 -3.96 13.64 -10.40
CA GLU A 279 -4.89 14.17 -11.41
C GLU A 279 -6.33 13.78 -11.08
#